data_AF-A0A1V6A2A8-F1
#
_entry.id   AF-A0A1V6A2A8-F1
#
_cell.length_a   1.000
_cell.length_b   1.000
_cell.length_c   1.000
_cell.angle_alpha   90.00
_cell.angle_beta   90.00
_cell.angle_gamma   90.00
#
_symmetry.space_group_name_H-M   'P 1'
#
loop_
_entity.id
_entity.type
_entity.pdbx_description
1 polymer ?
#
loop_
_entity_poly.entity_id
_entity_poly.type
_entity_poly.pdbx_seq_one_letter_code
_entity_poly.pdbx_strand_id
1 'polypeptide(L)'
;MRKFVVAILLAAMLLSLPLTALASRTEDVNAFITGKGGWFGADKTDAVKKHLSGLGETAFKSAIAAEYRDPQMMLIWAIIGIDRFFLDDIALGVLKVITAGGLGIWWVIDLINIKDRTYEYNYNLLFSFK
;
A
#
# COMPACT_ATOMS: atom_id res chain seq x y z
N MET A 1 40.78 31.35 -14.42
CA MET A 1 39.68 30.86 -15.28
C MET A 1 39.33 29.40 -15.03
N ARG A 2 40.27 28.44 -15.17
CA ARG A 2 40.00 27.00 -14.99
C ARG A 2 39.34 26.62 -13.65
N LYS A 3 39.81 27.19 -12.53
CA LYS A 3 39.23 26.98 -11.18
C LYS A 3 37.79 27.51 -11.04
N PHE A 4 37.47 28.59 -11.75
CA PHE A 4 36.15 29.23 -11.70
C PHE A 4 35.12 28.43 -12.50
N VAL A 5 35.52 27.90 -13.66
CA VAL A 5 34.70 27.00 -14.48
C VAL A 5 34.41 25.69 -13.73
N VAL A 6 35.41 25.11 -13.07
CA VAL A 6 35.22 23.90 -12.26
C VAL A 6 34.27 24.14 -11.09
N ALA A 7 34.36 25.29 -10.41
CA ALA A 7 33.45 25.65 -9.33
C ALA A 7 31.99 25.78 -9.81
N ILE A 8 31.77 26.38 -10.99
CA ILE A 8 30.44 26.50 -11.59
C ILE A 8 29.87 25.11 -11.96
N LEU A 9 30.69 24.24 -12.55
CA LEU A 9 30.25 22.88 -12.90
C LEU A 9 29.91 22.04 -11.66
N LEU A 10 30.71 22.14 -10.59
CA LEU A 10 30.42 21.48 -9.32
C LEU A 10 29.13 22.00 -8.67
N ALA A 11 28.91 23.33 -8.70
CA ALA A 11 27.68 23.92 -8.19
C ALA A 11 26.44 23.46 -8.98
N ALA A 12 26.54 23.42 -10.32
CA ALA A 12 25.47 22.93 -11.19
C ALA A 12 25.16 21.45 -10.94
N MET A 13 26.19 20.63 -10.71
CA MET A 13 26.04 19.20 -10.41
C MET A 13 25.42 18.97 -9.02
N LEU A 14 25.76 19.78 -8.03
CA LEU A 14 25.14 19.71 -6.69
C LEU A 14 23.67 20.13 -6.71
N LEU A 15 23.30 21.10 -7.55
CA LEU A 15 21.90 21.54 -7.69
C LEU A 15 21.02 20.50 -8.41
N SER A 16 21.56 19.68 -9.30
CA SER A 16 20.75 18.71 -10.07
C SER A 16 20.45 17.42 -9.30
N LEU A 17 21.31 17.01 -8.35
CA LEU A 17 21.10 15.81 -7.52
C LEU A 17 19.72 15.72 -6.84
N PRO A 18 19.24 16.75 -6.10
CA PRO A 18 17.93 16.67 -5.44
C PRO A 18 16.78 16.63 -6.44
N LEU A 19 16.93 17.24 -7.62
CA LEU A 19 15.90 17.25 -8.66
C LEU A 19 15.72 15.87 -9.28
N THR A 20 16.81 15.15 -9.54
CA THR A 20 16.77 13.79 -10.07
C THR A 20 16.21 12.80 -9.04
N ALA A 21 16.58 12.94 -7.76
CA ALA A 21 16.03 12.12 -6.69
C ALA A 21 14.52 12.34 -6.51
N LEU A 22 14.06 13.59 -6.60
CA LEU A 22 12.63 13.93 -6.52
C LEU A 22 11.85 13.40 -7.73
N ALA A 23 12.41 13.48 -8.93
CA ALA A 23 11.81 12.91 -10.14
C ALA A 23 11.63 11.39 -10.00
N SER A 24 12.66 10.68 -9.52
CA SER A 24 12.57 9.24 -9.23
C SER A 24 11.48 8.93 -8.19
N ARG A 25 11.38 9.69 -7.09
CA ARG A 25 10.30 9.51 -6.11
C ARG A 25 8.93 9.58 -6.76
N THR A 26 8.68 10.60 -7.58
CA THR A 26 7.36 10.78 -8.21
C THR A 26 7.03 9.66 -9.19
N GLU A 27 8.03 9.15 -9.92
CA GLU A 27 7.86 8.02 -10.83
C GLU A 27 7.51 6.74 -10.06
N ASP A 28 8.24 6.44 -8.97
CA ASP A 28 7.97 5.28 -8.13
C ASP A 28 6.58 5.32 -7.48
N VAL A 29 6.16 6.50 -7.01
CA VAL A 29 4.79 6.71 -6.47
C VAL A 29 3.75 6.45 -7.56
N ASN A 30 3.95 6.99 -8.76
CA ASN A 30 3.00 6.77 -9.86
C ASN A 30 2.95 5.31 -10.31
N ALA A 31 4.09 4.61 -10.32
CA ALA A 31 4.16 3.17 -10.59
C ALA A 31 3.39 2.38 -9.51
N PHE A 32 3.56 2.73 -8.23
CA PHE A 32 2.82 2.13 -7.13
C PHE A 32 1.31 2.32 -7.30
N ILE A 33 0.85 3.53 -7.61
CA ILE A 33 -0.58 3.82 -7.80
C ILE A 33 -1.14 3.07 -9.01
N THR A 34 -0.36 2.95 -10.08
CA THR A 34 -0.78 2.21 -11.28
C THR A 34 -0.96 0.73 -10.98
N GLY A 35 -0.04 0.14 -10.20
CA GLY A 35 -0.10 -1.29 -9.85
C GLY A 35 -1.05 -1.63 -8.71
N LYS A 36 -1.11 -0.79 -7.67
CA LYS A 36 -1.80 -1.09 -6.41
C LYS A 36 -2.82 -0.03 -5.98
N GLY A 37 -2.98 1.09 -6.69
CA GLY A 37 -3.87 2.18 -6.28
C GLY A 37 -5.33 1.74 -6.09
N GLY A 38 -5.82 0.84 -6.95
CA GLY A 38 -7.14 0.24 -6.82
C GLY A 38 -7.33 -0.67 -5.59
N TRP A 39 -6.24 -1.03 -4.89
CA TRP A 39 -6.27 -1.85 -3.68
C TRP A 39 -6.51 -1.05 -2.39
N PHE A 40 -6.71 0.27 -2.50
CA PHE A 40 -6.97 1.17 -1.36
C PHE A 40 -8.36 1.81 -1.40
N GLY A 41 -9.15 1.55 -2.44
CA GLY A 41 -10.37 2.30 -2.72
C GLY A 41 -10.07 3.60 -3.48
N ALA A 42 -10.99 3.99 -4.37
CA ALA A 42 -10.83 5.16 -5.22
C ALA A 42 -10.75 6.47 -4.41
N ASP A 43 -11.45 6.51 -3.28
CA ASP A 43 -11.52 7.64 -2.35
C ASP A 43 -10.21 7.92 -1.60
N LYS A 44 -9.34 6.92 -1.44
CA LYS A 44 -8.08 7.04 -0.67
C LYS A 44 -6.83 7.23 -1.52
N THR A 45 -6.96 7.15 -2.85
CA THR A 45 -5.81 7.17 -3.76
C THR A 45 -4.94 8.43 -3.60
N ASP A 46 -5.56 9.58 -3.37
CA ASP A 46 -4.82 10.83 -3.17
C ASP A 46 -4.12 10.89 -1.80
N ALA A 47 -4.75 10.36 -0.75
CA ALA A 47 -4.13 10.23 0.57
C ALA A 47 -2.91 9.31 0.54
N VAL A 48 -3.03 8.17 -0.17
CA VAL A 48 -1.94 7.20 -0.40
C VAL A 48 -0.75 7.86 -1.11
N LYS A 49 -1.01 8.59 -2.21
CA LYS A 49 0.05 9.33 -2.94
C LYS A 49 0.77 10.31 -2.03
N LYS A 50 0.01 11.10 -1.27
CA LYS A 50 0.56 12.11 -0.36
C LYS A 50 1.42 11.47 0.73
N HIS A 51 0.94 10.39 1.34
CA HIS A 51 1.68 9.68 2.38
C HIS A 51 2.99 9.11 1.85
N LEU A 52 2.96 8.35 0.75
CA LEU A 52 4.15 7.79 0.12
C LEU A 52 5.18 8.86 -0.26
N SER A 53 4.73 10.00 -0.79
CA SER A 53 5.62 11.10 -1.15
C SER A 53 6.30 11.74 0.05
N GLY A 54 5.68 11.67 1.24
CA GLY A 54 6.19 12.23 2.49
C GLY A 54 7.08 11.29 3.30
N LEU A 55 7.16 10.00 2.93
CA LEU A 55 7.98 9.03 3.64
C LEU A 55 9.48 9.25 3.41
N GLY A 56 10.26 9.02 4.46
CA GLY A 56 11.71 8.91 4.34
C GLY A 56 12.12 7.74 3.43
N GLU A 57 13.33 7.80 2.86
CA GLU A 57 13.78 6.85 1.83
C GLU A 57 13.68 5.37 2.24
N THR A 58 14.10 5.04 3.46
CA THR A 58 14.03 3.66 3.98
C THR A 58 12.58 3.20 4.16
N ALA A 59 11.75 4.03 4.80
CA ALA A 59 10.34 3.72 5.04
C ALA A 59 9.57 3.59 3.72
N PHE A 60 9.87 4.44 2.74
CA PHE A 60 9.29 4.35 1.41
C PHE A 60 9.61 3.03 0.73
N LYS A 61 10.88 2.60 0.72
CA LYS A 61 11.28 1.33 0.13
C LYS A 61 10.57 0.15 0.78
N SER A 62 10.43 0.16 2.10
CA SER A 62 9.65 -0.83 2.83
C SER A 62 8.16 -0.76 2.46
N ALA A 63 7.59 0.44 2.37
CA ALA A 63 6.19 0.65 2.05
C ALA A 63 5.81 0.15 0.64
N ILE A 64 6.61 0.42 -0.39
CA ILE A 64 6.30 -0.03 -1.76
C ILE A 64 6.46 -1.55 -1.92
N ALA A 65 7.40 -2.14 -1.18
CA ALA A 65 7.69 -3.57 -1.18
C ALA A 65 6.75 -4.38 -0.27
N ALA A 66 5.94 -3.72 0.56
CA ALA A 66 5.02 -4.40 1.47
C ALA A 66 3.98 -5.26 0.72
N GLU A 67 3.57 -6.32 1.41
CA GLU A 67 2.61 -7.31 0.90
C GLU A 67 1.16 -6.87 1.12
N TYR A 68 0.71 -5.93 0.30
CA TYR A 68 -0.70 -5.58 0.23
C TYR A 68 -1.52 -6.74 -0.32
N ARG A 69 -2.79 -6.81 0.09
CA ARG A 69 -3.72 -7.85 -0.32
C ARG A 69 -4.55 -7.37 -1.50
N ASP A 70 -4.63 -8.20 -2.54
CA ASP A 70 -5.49 -7.94 -3.69
C ASP A 70 -6.97 -8.15 -3.30
N PRO A 71 -7.83 -7.13 -3.41
CA PRO A 71 -9.27 -7.23 -3.09
C PRO A 71 -10.02 -8.30 -3.89
N GLN A 72 -9.59 -8.59 -5.12
CA GLN A 72 -10.18 -9.65 -5.95
C GLN A 72 -9.78 -11.04 -5.43
N MET A 73 -8.51 -11.23 -5.07
CA MET A 73 -8.05 -12.49 -4.46
C MET A 73 -8.72 -12.71 -3.10
N MET A 74 -8.90 -11.66 -2.32
CA MET A 74 -9.60 -11.72 -1.03
C MET A 74 -11.06 -12.16 -1.18
N LEU A 75 -11.73 -11.78 -2.28
CA LEU A 75 -13.08 -12.28 -2.58
C LEU A 75 -13.08 -13.80 -2.81
N ILE A 76 -12.07 -14.34 -3.50
CA ILE A 76 -11.93 -15.78 -3.70
C ILE A 76 -11.75 -16.50 -2.35
N TRP A 77 -10.91 -15.94 -1.47
CA TRP A 77 -10.74 -16.48 -0.13
C TRP A 77 -12.00 -16.39 0.73
N ALA A 78 -12.85 -15.38 0.51
CA ALA A 78 -14.14 -15.25 1.20
C ALA A 78 -15.13 -16.32 0.75
N ILE A 79 -15.12 -16.72 -0.52
CA ILE A 79 -15.91 -17.84 -1.03
C ILE A 79 -15.48 -19.16 -0.37
N ILE A 80 -14.18 -19.34 -0.11
CA ILE A 80 -13.66 -20.52 0.60
C ILE A 80 -13.93 -20.43 2.11
N GLY A 81 -14.13 -19.21 2.62
CA GLY A 81 -14.44 -18.91 4.01
C GLY A 81 -13.21 -18.72 4.92
N ILE A 82 -12.01 -18.55 4.35
CA ILE A 82 -10.75 -18.35 5.08
C ILE A 82 -10.21 -16.91 4.98
N ASP A 83 -10.99 -15.99 4.43
CA ASP A 83 -10.66 -14.58 4.23
C ASP A 83 -10.14 -13.88 5.48
N ARG A 84 -10.74 -14.14 6.65
CA ARG A 84 -10.40 -13.47 7.92
C ARG A 84 -8.97 -13.77 8.38
N PHE A 85 -8.39 -14.90 8.00
CA PHE A 85 -7.01 -15.22 8.34
C PHE A 85 -5.99 -14.39 7.57
N PHE A 86 -6.35 -13.84 6.41
CA PHE A 86 -5.47 -13.01 5.58
C PHE A 86 -5.54 -11.51 5.89
N LEU A 87 -6.53 -11.09 6.69
CA LEU A 87 -6.71 -9.70 7.14
C LEU A 87 -6.39 -9.51 8.63
N ASP A 88 -5.62 -10.42 9.22
CA ASP A 88 -5.24 -10.43 10.64
C ASP A 88 -6.42 -10.50 11.64
N ASP A 89 -7.63 -10.80 11.17
CA ASP A 89 -8.85 -11.06 11.96
C ASP A 89 -8.88 -12.52 12.50
N ILE A 90 -7.74 -13.02 13.00
CA ILE A 90 -7.55 -14.44 13.36
C ILE A 90 -8.57 -14.89 14.41
N ALA A 91 -8.82 -14.07 15.43
CA ALA A 91 -9.76 -14.41 16.50
C ALA A 91 -11.19 -14.66 15.96
N LEU A 92 -11.65 -13.80 15.05
CA LEU A 92 -12.95 -13.95 14.40
C LEU A 92 -12.95 -15.09 13.37
N GLY A 93 -11.82 -15.34 12.70
CA GLY A 93 -11.64 -16.52 11.84
C GLY A 93 -11.78 -17.83 12.61
N VAL A 94 -11.16 -17.95 13.78
CA VAL A 94 -11.29 -19.11 14.67
C VAL A 94 -12.73 -19.26 15.16
N LEU A 95 -13.38 -18.17 15.57
CA LEU A 95 -14.79 -18.21 15.98
C LEU A 95 -15.71 -18.69 14.84
N LYS A 96 -15.46 -18.26 13.61
CA LYS A 96 -16.19 -18.71 12.41
C LYS A 96 -16.03 -20.22 12.21
N VAL A 97 -14.84 -20.78 12.40
CA VAL A 97 -14.61 -22.24 12.28
C VAL A 97 -15.31 -23.01 13.41
N ILE A 98 -15.19 -22.55 14.66
CA ILE A 98 -15.83 -23.20 15.83
C ILE A 98 -17.36 -23.21 15.69
N THR A 99 -17.94 -22.15 15.14
CA THR A 99 -19.39 -22.04 14.90
C THR A 99 -19.84 -22.74 13.61
N ALA A 100 -18.96 -23.50 12.95
CA ALA A 100 -19.20 -24.12 11.63
C ALA A 100 -19.75 -23.12 10.59
N GLY A 101 -19.16 -21.92 10.56
CA GLY A 101 -19.57 -20.81 9.69
C GLY A 101 -20.84 -20.08 10.16
N GLY A 102 -21.32 -20.34 11.38
CA GLY A 102 -22.54 -19.77 11.96
C GLY A 102 -23.74 -19.91 11.03
N LEU A 103 -23.94 -21.11 10.48
CA LEU A 103 -25.00 -21.44 9.51
C LEU A 103 -24.94 -20.65 8.18
N GLY A 104 -23.76 -20.16 7.79
CA GLY A 104 -23.56 -19.42 6.54
C GLY A 104 -23.82 -17.91 6.64
N ILE A 105 -24.26 -17.40 7.78
CA ILE A 105 -24.45 -15.95 8.00
C ILE A 105 -23.12 -15.20 7.86
N TRP A 106 -22.05 -15.76 8.45
CA TRP A 106 -20.71 -15.18 8.36
C TRP A 106 -20.22 -15.12 6.90
N TRP A 107 -20.55 -16.12 6.10
CA TRP A 107 -20.19 -16.14 4.68
C TRP A 107 -20.85 -15.00 3.91
N VAL A 108 -22.15 -14.77 4.12
CA VAL A 108 -22.87 -13.69 3.43
C VAL A 108 -22.28 -12.33 3.80
N ILE A 109 -22.01 -12.09 5.09
CA ILE A 109 -21.40 -10.84 5.56
C ILE A 109 -20.00 -10.66 4.96
N ASP A 110 -19.20 -11.72 4.93
CA ASP A 110 -17.84 -11.66 4.40
C ASP A 110 -17.84 -11.36 2.90
N LEU A 111 -18.69 -12.00 2.10
CA LEU A 111 -18.77 -11.74 0.65
C LEU A 111 -19.11 -10.30 0.30
N ILE A 112 -19.93 -9.62 1.11
CA ILE A 112 -20.31 -8.22 0.89
C ILE A 112 -19.18 -7.29 1.35
N ASN A 113 -18.62 -7.54 2.53
CA ASN A 113 -17.72 -6.57 3.18
C ASN A 113 -16.22 -6.81 2.94
N ILE A 114 -15.84 -7.92 2.29
CA ILE A 114 -14.41 -8.30 2.22
C ILE A 114 -13.55 -7.28 1.46
N LYS A 115 -14.09 -6.67 0.39
CA LYS A 115 -13.34 -5.67 -0.37
C LYS A 115 -13.03 -4.44 0.46
N ASP A 116 -14.03 -3.90 1.15
CA ASP A 116 -13.86 -2.72 2.00
C ASP A 116 -12.88 -3.01 3.14
N ARG A 117 -13.00 -4.17 3.79
CA ARG A 117 -12.02 -4.58 4.81
C ARG A 117 -10.61 -4.74 4.25
N THR A 118 -10.47 -5.21 3.02
CA THR A 118 -9.17 -5.32 2.34
C THR A 118 -8.58 -3.93 2.05
N TYR A 119 -9.42 -2.97 1.62
CA TYR A 119 -9.01 -1.58 1.44
C TYR A 119 -8.51 -0.96 2.75
N GLU A 120 -9.26 -1.14 3.85
CA GLU A 120 -8.85 -0.67 5.17
C GLU A 120 -7.56 -1.32 5.65
N TYR A 121 -7.42 -2.64 5.47
CA TYR A 121 -6.20 -3.37 5.83
C TYR A 121 -4.97 -2.80 5.12
N ASN A 122 -5.04 -2.66 3.80
CA ASN A 122 -3.94 -2.14 3.00
C ASN A 122 -3.61 -0.69 3.39
N TYR A 123 -4.64 0.13 3.60
CA TYR A 123 -4.47 1.51 4.03
C TYR A 123 -3.77 1.59 5.39
N ASN A 124 -4.22 0.84 6.38
CA ASN A 124 -3.61 0.82 7.71
C ASN A 124 -2.16 0.30 7.68
N LEU A 125 -1.88 -0.73 6.86
CA LEU A 125 -0.53 -1.22 6.63
C LEU A 125 0.38 -0.12 6.07
N LEU A 126 -0.06 0.58 5.03
CA LEU A 126 0.72 1.67 4.43
C LEU A 126 0.98 2.80 5.44
N PHE A 127 -0.03 3.19 6.22
CA PHE A 127 0.07 4.28 7.18
C PHE A 127 0.83 3.88 8.46
N SER A 128 1.17 2.61 8.62
CA SER A 128 2.07 2.14 9.69
C SER A 128 3.54 2.54 9.45
N PHE A 129 3.94 2.75 8.19
CA PHE A 129 5.27 3.23 7.84
C PHE A 129 5.39 4.73 8.16
N LYS A 130 6.50 5.11 8.80
CA LYS A 130 6.78 6.47 9.29
C LYS A 130 8.08 7.01 8.71
#